data_AF-A0A0D3KE08-F1
#
_entry.id   AF-A0A0D3KE08-F1
#
_cell.length_a   1.000
_cell.length_b   1.000
_cell.length_c   1.000
_cell.angle_alpha   90.00
_cell.angle_beta   90.00
_cell.angle_gamma   90.00
#
_symmetry.space_group_name_H-M   'P 1'
#
loop_
_entity.id
_entity.type
_entity.pdbx_description
1 polymer ?
#
loop_
_entity_poly.entity_id
_entity_poly.type
_entity_poly.pdbx_seq_one_letter_code
_entity_poly.pdbx_strand_id
1 'polypeptide(L)'
;MRLAASAREDSTTEGYARHWREFEGWCDEEGLDPLPATPQMIFAYVGALAEKGTIAASSLQPYLSAINSYHADYGFDKPALGHLVTAARRGMARGQARCDTRDTRVPMPAAVAARILRATLAALPSLAARQGSRGAADFLRRRYAFVLSFVFMGSRDLRRARSA
;
A
#
# COMPACT_ATOMS: atom_id res chain seq x y z
N MET A 1 -32.94 1.38 16.34
CA MET A 1 -32.20 0.24 16.93
C MET A 1 -30.78 0.24 16.37
N ARG A 2 -29.85 0.90 17.06
CA ARG A 2 -28.44 1.11 16.68
C ARG A 2 -27.59 0.07 17.41
N LEU A 3 -27.38 -1.10 16.83
CA LEU A 3 -26.46 -2.13 17.36
C LEU A 3 -25.81 -2.91 16.20
N ALA A 4 -24.87 -2.27 15.50
CA ALA A 4 -23.91 -2.93 14.62
C ALA A 4 -22.59 -2.13 14.44
N ALA A 5 -22.32 -1.14 15.31
CA ALA A 5 -21.26 -0.15 15.11
C ALA A 5 -20.07 -0.29 16.07
N SER A 6 -19.88 -1.43 16.75
CA SER A 6 -18.91 -1.51 17.86
C SER A 6 -17.99 -2.74 17.84
N ALA A 7 -17.55 -3.23 16.66
CA ALA A 7 -16.68 -4.41 16.63
C ALA A 7 -15.71 -4.54 15.44
N ARG A 8 -15.25 -3.46 14.82
CA ARG A 8 -14.18 -3.54 13.80
C ARG A 8 -13.13 -2.47 14.07
N GLU A 9 -11.94 -2.89 14.49
CA GLU A 9 -10.76 -2.05 14.70
C GLU A 9 -10.63 -0.99 13.59
N ASP A 10 -10.55 0.28 13.99
CA ASP A 10 -10.74 1.45 13.13
C ASP A 10 -9.82 1.47 11.89
N SER A 11 -8.60 0.92 12.00
CA SER A 11 -7.66 0.85 10.87
C SER A 11 -8.06 -0.14 9.77
N THR A 12 -8.75 -1.22 10.12
CA THR A 12 -9.19 -2.26 9.18
C THR A 12 -10.42 -1.80 8.40
N THR A 13 -11.26 -0.99 9.05
CA THR A 13 -12.47 -0.39 8.47
C THR A 13 -12.12 0.70 7.45
N GLU A 14 -11.15 1.57 7.75
CA GLU A 14 -10.67 2.61 6.82
C GLU A 14 -10.03 2.01 5.55
N GLY A 15 -9.23 0.95 5.71
CA GLY A 15 -8.63 0.22 4.59
C GLY A 15 -9.68 -0.36 3.66
N TYR A 16 -10.71 -1.03 4.21
CA TYR A 16 -11.79 -1.59 3.41
C TYR A 16 -12.63 -0.52 2.73
N ALA A 17 -12.94 0.58 3.41
CA ALA A 17 -13.68 1.70 2.83
C ALA A 17 -12.93 2.35 1.65
N ARG A 18 -11.60 2.39 1.69
CA ARG A 18 -10.79 2.85 0.55
C ARG A 18 -10.88 1.89 -0.63
N HIS A 19 -10.71 0.59 -0.38
CA HIS A 19 -10.76 -0.40 -1.46
C HIS A 19 -12.15 -0.52 -2.08
N TRP A 20 -13.21 -0.35 -1.28
CA TRP A 20 -14.58 -0.27 -1.78
C TRP A 20 -14.77 0.92 -2.71
N ARG A 21 -14.34 2.13 -2.32
CA ARG A 21 -14.40 3.32 -3.18
C ARG A 21 -13.61 3.17 -4.49
N GLU A 22 -12.49 2.45 -4.48
CA GLU A 22 -11.74 2.15 -5.71
C GLU A 22 -12.51 1.19 -6.63
N PHE A 23 -13.31 0.28 -6.08
CA PHE A 23 -14.20 -0.58 -6.86
C PHE A 23 -15.42 0.19 -7.38
N GLU A 24 -16.08 1.00 -6.54
CA GLU A 24 -17.19 1.87 -6.96
C GLU A 24 -16.77 2.79 -8.11
N GLY A 25 -15.62 3.46 -8.00
CA GLY A 25 -15.12 4.33 -9.06
C GLY A 25 -14.88 3.60 -10.38
N TRP A 26 -14.39 2.36 -10.33
CA TRP A 26 -14.27 1.53 -11.54
C TRP A 26 -15.64 1.12 -12.09
N CYS A 27 -16.60 0.77 -11.24
CA CYS A 27 -17.97 0.47 -11.67
C CYS A 27 -18.62 1.68 -12.34
N ASP A 28 -18.45 2.88 -11.78
CA ASP A 28 -18.96 4.12 -12.37
C ASP A 28 -18.35 4.40 -13.75
N GLU A 29 -17.03 4.18 -13.90
CA GLU A 29 -16.32 4.31 -15.19
C GLU A 29 -16.84 3.33 -16.24
N GLU A 30 -17.21 2.11 -15.85
CA GLU A 30 -17.77 1.06 -16.71
C GLU A 30 -19.30 1.16 -16.89
N GLY A 31 -19.97 2.09 -16.19
CA GLY A 31 -21.44 2.20 -16.21
C GLY A 31 -22.17 1.03 -15.54
N LEU A 32 -21.53 0.39 -14.55
CA LEU A 32 -22.04 -0.76 -13.81
C LEU A 32 -22.50 -0.36 -12.41
N ASP A 33 -23.48 -1.09 -11.86
CA ASP A 33 -23.86 -0.95 -10.46
C ASP A 33 -22.91 -1.77 -9.57
N PRO A 34 -22.21 -1.18 -8.58
CA PRO A 34 -21.33 -1.91 -7.69
C PRO A 34 -22.06 -2.90 -6.76
N LEU A 35 -23.39 -2.80 -6.60
CA LEU A 35 -24.14 -3.67 -5.68
C LEU A 35 -25.54 -4.08 -6.21
N PRO A 36 -25.82 -5.38 -6.40
CA PRO A 36 -24.93 -6.53 -6.23
C PRO A 36 -24.02 -6.76 -7.44
N ALA A 37 -22.71 -6.88 -7.19
CA ALA A 37 -21.76 -7.29 -8.20
C ALA A 37 -21.81 -8.80 -8.46
N THR A 38 -21.40 -9.21 -9.65
CA THR A 38 -21.28 -10.63 -10.04
C THR A 38 -19.82 -11.10 -10.00
N PRO A 39 -19.55 -12.41 -9.86
CA PRO A 39 -18.17 -12.93 -9.94
C PRO A 39 -17.45 -12.56 -11.24
N GLN A 40 -18.18 -12.40 -12.35
CA GLN A 40 -17.68 -11.96 -13.64
C GLN A 40 -17.22 -10.50 -13.61
N MET A 41 -17.95 -9.63 -12.92
CA MET A 41 -17.52 -8.24 -12.69
C MET A 41 -16.24 -8.21 -11.84
N ILE A 42 -16.13 -9.07 -10.83
CA ILE A 42 -14.88 -9.17 -10.04
C ILE A 42 -13.72 -9.65 -10.91
N PHE A 43 -13.96 -10.59 -11.82
CA PHE A 43 -12.94 -11.03 -12.78
C PHE A 43 -12.46 -9.87 -13.66
N ALA A 44 -13.39 -9.09 -14.23
CA ALA A 44 -13.09 -7.93 -15.06
C ALA A 44 -12.33 -6.86 -14.27
N TYR A 45 -12.76 -6.55 -13.05
CA TYR A 45 -12.09 -5.60 -12.16
C TYR A 45 -10.64 -6.00 -11.85
N VAL A 46 -10.39 -7.28 -11.57
CA VAL A 46 -9.02 -7.79 -11.37
C VAL A 46 -8.18 -7.66 -12.65
N GLY A 47 -8.80 -7.82 -13.82
CA GLY A 47 -8.19 -7.52 -15.11
C GLY A 47 -7.77 -6.06 -15.23
N ALA A 48 -8.67 -5.12 -14.94
CA ALA A 48 -8.40 -3.69 -14.96
C ALA A 48 -7.27 -3.30 -13.98
N LEU A 49 -7.26 -3.87 -12.77
CA LEU A 49 -6.17 -3.67 -11.81
C LEU A 49 -4.82 -4.21 -12.32
N ALA A 50 -4.84 -5.31 -13.07
CA ALA A 50 -3.64 -5.87 -13.69
C ALA A 50 -3.09 -4.96 -14.79
N GLU A 51 -3.97 -4.41 -15.64
CA GLU A 51 -3.62 -3.46 -16.70
C GLU A 51 -3.07 -2.14 -16.13
N LYS A 52 -3.67 -1.64 -15.04
CA LYS A 52 -3.20 -0.46 -14.33
C LYS A 52 -1.77 -0.64 -13.78
N GLY A 53 -1.37 -1.87 -13.46
CA GLY A 53 0.01 -2.20 -13.07
C GLY A 53 0.51 -1.59 -11.76
N THR A 54 -0.36 -0.97 -10.96
CA THR A 54 0.02 -0.25 -9.72
C THR A 54 0.04 -1.12 -8.47
N ILE A 55 -0.57 -2.30 -8.51
CA ILE A 55 -0.66 -3.22 -7.38
C ILE A 55 -0.14 -4.61 -7.77
N ALA A 56 0.51 -5.31 -6.83
CA ALA A 56 0.92 -6.69 -7.03
C ALA A 56 -0.26 -7.66 -6.80
N ALA A 57 -0.28 -8.81 -7.48
CA ALA A 57 -1.29 -9.85 -7.28
C ALA A 57 -1.34 -10.37 -5.82
N SER A 58 -0.20 -10.33 -5.11
CA SER A 58 -0.11 -10.66 -3.69
C SER A 58 -0.83 -9.64 -2.78
N SER A 59 -1.02 -8.41 -3.25
CA SER A 59 -1.68 -7.32 -2.53
C SER A 59 -3.19 -7.23 -2.79
N LEU A 60 -3.77 -8.19 -3.51
CA LEU A 60 -5.19 -8.15 -3.91
C LEU A 60 -6.16 -8.58 -2.78
N GLN A 61 -5.68 -9.28 -1.75
CA GLN A 61 -6.55 -9.84 -0.71
C GLN A 61 -7.44 -8.77 0.00
N PRO A 62 -6.92 -7.60 0.38
CA PRO A 62 -7.73 -6.54 0.99
C PRO A 62 -8.84 -6.01 0.08
N TYR A 63 -8.59 -5.90 -1.24
CA TYR A 63 -9.59 -5.47 -2.23
C TYR A 63 -10.79 -6.41 -2.27
N LEU A 64 -10.53 -7.70 -2.44
CA LEU A 64 -11.58 -8.72 -2.51
C LEU A 64 -12.33 -8.86 -1.18
N SER A 65 -11.62 -8.68 -0.07
CA SER A 65 -12.22 -8.73 1.28
C SER A 65 -13.14 -7.54 1.53
N ALA A 66 -12.78 -6.35 1.07
CA ALA A 66 -13.63 -5.16 1.14
C ALA A 66 -14.92 -5.39 0.36
N ILE A 67 -14.84 -5.81 -0.91
CA ILE A 67 -16.02 -6.09 -1.75
C ILE A 67 -16.95 -7.10 -1.09
N ASN A 68 -16.41 -8.22 -0.61
CA ASN A 68 -17.20 -9.25 0.08
C ASN A 68 -17.81 -8.74 1.39
N SER A 69 -17.12 -7.87 2.12
CA SER A 69 -17.63 -7.30 3.38
C SER A 69 -18.80 -6.37 3.11
N TYR A 70 -18.68 -5.47 2.13
CA TYR A 70 -19.77 -4.58 1.73
C TYR A 70 -20.98 -5.38 1.23
N HIS A 71 -20.79 -6.40 0.38
CA HIS A 71 -21.90 -7.26 -0.05
C HIS A 71 -22.61 -7.93 1.13
N ALA A 72 -21.84 -8.49 2.08
CA ALA A 72 -22.40 -9.12 3.27
C ALA A 72 -23.13 -8.13 4.19
N ASP A 73 -22.62 -6.90 4.34
CA ASP A 73 -23.22 -5.85 5.17
C ASP A 73 -24.61 -5.42 4.60
N TYR A 74 -24.83 -5.55 3.28
CA TYR A 74 -26.13 -5.35 2.62
C TYR A 74 -26.96 -6.63 2.42
N GLY A 75 -26.50 -7.78 2.93
CA GLY A 75 -27.21 -9.05 2.86
C GLY A 75 -27.13 -9.78 1.51
N PHE A 76 -26.20 -9.40 0.65
CA PHE A 76 -25.93 -10.08 -0.62
C PHE A 76 -24.87 -11.18 -0.49
N ASP A 77 -24.87 -12.10 -1.47
CA ASP A 77 -23.82 -13.09 -1.63
C ASP A 77 -22.46 -12.42 -1.88
N LYS A 78 -21.39 -13.11 -1.48
CA LYS A 78 -20.00 -12.64 -1.60
C LYS A 78 -19.45 -12.93 -3.00
N PRO A 79 -19.37 -11.94 -3.92
CA PRO A 79 -19.07 -12.20 -5.33
C PRO A 79 -17.59 -12.45 -5.58
N ALA A 80 -16.71 -12.01 -4.67
CA ALA A 80 -15.26 -12.13 -4.81
C ALA A 80 -14.74 -13.46 -4.26
N LEU A 81 -15.49 -14.54 -4.47
CA LEU A 81 -15.15 -15.92 -4.08
C LEU A 81 -15.20 -16.87 -5.28
N GLY A 82 -14.66 -18.08 -5.10
CA GLY A 82 -14.79 -19.17 -6.07
C GLY A 82 -13.69 -19.22 -7.14
N HIS A 83 -13.91 -20.11 -8.10
CA HIS A 83 -12.91 -20.48 -9.10
C HIS A 83 -12.55 -19.33 -10.04
N LEU A 84 -13.53 -18.53 -10.44
CA LEU A 84 -13.32 -17.44 -11.39
C LEU A 84 -12.36 -16.37 -10.84
N VAL A 85 -12.57 -15.95 -9.60
CA VAL A 85 -11.70 -14.98 -8.90
C VAL A 85 -10.30 -15.57 -8.65
N THR A 86 -10.23 -16.87 -8.33
CA THR A 86 -8.95 -17.58 -8.19
C THR A 86 -8.18 -17.62 -9.52
N ALA A 87 -8.88 -17.85 -10.64
CA ALA A 87 -8.30 -17.82 -11.97
C ALA A 87 -7.80 -16.42 -12.34
N ALA A 88 -8.56 -15.37 -12.01
CA ALA A 88 -8.15 -13.97 -12.22
C ALA A 88 -6.85 -13.63 -11.49
N ARG A 89 -6.76 -13.98 -10.19
CA ARG A 89 -5.54 -13.78 -9.37
C ARG A 89 -4.32 -14.48 -9.98
N ARG A 90 -4.49 -15.74 -10.40
CA ARG A 90 -3.42 -16.50 -11.06
C ARG A 90 -3.05 -15.89 -12.41
N GLY A 91 -4.02 -15.38 -13.16
CA GLY A 91 -3.82 -14.66 -14.41
C GLY A 91 -2.96 -13.41 -14.21
N MET A 92 -3.35 -12.55 -13.27
CA MET A 92 -2.60 -11.35 -12.88
C MET A 92 -1.18 -11.69 -12.45
N ALA A 93 -1.00 -12.67 -11.55
CA ALA A 93 0.33 -13.07 -11.09
C ALA A 93 1.24 -13.55 -12.23
N ARG A 94 0.71 -14.36 -13.17
CA ARG A 94 1.45 -14.79 -14.37
C ARG A 94 1.75 -13.65 -15.32
N GLY A 95 0.82 -12.71 -15.49
CA GLY A 95 1.03 -11.48 -16.28
C GLY A 95 2.18 -10.67 -15.73
N GLN A 96 2.15 -10.39 -14.42
CA GLN A 96 3.19 -9.64 -13.72
C GLN A 96 4.55 -10.32 -13.81
N ALA A 97 4.63 -11.64 -13.60
CA ALA A 97 5.89 -12.38 -13.69
C ALA A 97 6.54 -12.33 -15.10
N ARG A 98 5.75 -12.13 -16.16
CA ARG A 98 6.27 -11.97 -17.54
C ARG A 98 6.81 -10.56 -17.81
N CYS A 99 6.32 -9.57 -17.09
CA CYS A 99 6.74 -8.17 -17.20
C CYS A 99 7.76 -7.75 -16.12
N ASP A 100 8.03 -8.61 -15.13
CA ASP A 100 8.88 -8.29 -13.99
C ASP A 100 10.37 -8.19 -14.39
N THR A 101 10.85 -6.98 -14.68
CA THR A 101 12.23 -6.59 -14.36
C THR A 101 12.26 -6.27 -12.86
N ARG A 102 12.53 -7.29 -12.03
CA ARG A 102 12.61 -7.16 -10.56
C ARG A 102 13.30 -5.86 -10.15
N ASP A 103 12.51 -4.85 -9.77
CA ASP A 103 13.00 -3.75 -8.96
C ASP A 103 13.16 -4.30 -7.54
N THR A 104 14.23 -5.08 -7.37
CA THR A 104 14.62 -5.60 -6.08
C THR A 104 14.96 -4.38 -5.26
N ARG A 105 14.12 -4.03 -4.27
CA ARG A 105 14.47 -3.02 -3.27
C ARG A 105 15.70 -3.52 -2.51
N VAL A 106 16.88 -3.21 -3.02
CA VAL A 106 18.14 -3.45 -2.35
C VAL A 106 18.32 -2.38 -1.29
N PRO A 107 18.76 -2.73 -0.07
CA PRO A 107 19.19 -1.74 0.89
C PRO A 107 20.22 -0.82 0.23
N MET A 108 20.04 0.50 0.36
CA MET A 108 21.02 1.45 -0.14
C MET A 108 22.39 1.09 0.44
N PRO A 109 23.43 0.86 -0.37
CA PRO A 109 24.75 0.55 0.16
C PRO A 109 25.20 1.64 1.13
N ALA A 110 25.75 1.25 2.28
CA ALA A 110 26.15 2.18 3.33
C ALA A 110 27.08 3.30 2.82
N ALA A 111 27.94 2.98 1.84
CA ALA A 111 28.81 3.95 1.18
C ALA A 111 28.03 5.05 0.43
N VAL A 112 26.91 4.71 -0.22
CA VAL A 112 26.06 5.66 -0.93
C VAL A 112 25.29 6.53 0.06
N ALA A 113 24.72 5.93 1.11
CA ALA A 113 24.06 6.67 2.20
C ALA A 113 25.02 7.66 2.87
N ALA A 114 26.25 7.22 3.20
CA ALA A 114 27.28 8.06 3.79
C ALA A 114 27.72 9.20 2.86
N ARG A 115 27.78 8.97 1.56
CA ARG A 115 28.10 10.01 0.56
C ARG A 115 27.01 11.07 0.49
N ILE A 116 25.74 10.67 0.46
CA ILE A 116 24.59 11.59 0.48
C ILE A 116 24.60 12.41 1.77
N LEU A 117 24.79 11.77 2.93
CA LEU A 117 24.86 12.46 4.22
C LEU A 117 26.00 13.49 4.23
N ARG A 118 27.22 13.11 3.85
CA ARG A 118 28.37 14.03 3.80
C ARG A 118 28.13 15.21 2.87
N ALA A 119 27.63 14.97 1.66
CA ALA A 119 27.33 16.03 0.70
C ALA A 119 26.28 17.01 1.25
N THR A 120 25.28 16.48 1.97
CA THR A 120 24.23 17.30 2.58
C THR A 120 24.80 18.15 3.71
N LEU A 121 25.57 17.55 4.63
CA LEU A 121 26.21 18.28 5.73
C LEU A 121 27.13 19.40 5.22
N ALA A 122 27.87 19.15 4.14
CA ALA A 122 28.72 20.16 3.50
C ALA A 122 27.90 21.32 2.89
N ALA A 123 26.69 21.05 2.41
CA ALA A 123 25.78 22.05 1.86
C ALA A 123 24.91 22.74 2.92
N LEU A 124 24.92 22.29 4.18
CA LEU A 124 24.07 22.88 5.22
C LEU A 124 24.35 24.36 5.52
N PRO A 125 25.60 24.83 5.61
CA PRO A 125 25.88 26.23 5.89
C PRO A 125 25.29 27.17 4.83
N SER A 126 25.38 26.80 3.55
CA SER A 126 24.83 27.59 2.44
C SER A 126 23.31 27.53 2.36
N LEU A 127 22.70 26.40 2.75
CA LEU A 127 21.25 26.28 2.87
C LEU A 127 20.68 27.08 4.06
N ALA A 128 21.36 27.02 5.20
CA ALA A 128 21.00 27.79 6.40
C ALA A 128 21.15 29.30 6.19
N ALA A 129 22.18 29.73 5.45
CA ALA A 129 22.36 31.14 5.07
C ALA A 129 21.22 31.67 4.17
N ARG A 130 20.59 30.81 3.36
CA ARG A 130 19.50 31.18 2.43
C ARG A 130 18.11 31.17 3.05
N GLN A 131 17.88 30.39 4.10
CA GLN A 131 16.53 30.15 4.66
C GLN A 131 16.40 30.43 6.17
N GLY A 132 17.49 30.79 6.85
CA GLY A 132 17.54 30.86 8.31
C GLY A 132 17.52 29.48 8.98
N SER A 133 17.87 29.43 10.26
CA SER A 133 18.03 28.19 11.03
C SER A 133 16.76 27.34 11.15
N ARG A 134 15.58 27.97 11.23
CA ARG A 134 14.27 27.28 11.22
C ARG A 134 13.93 26.68 9.85
N GLY A 135 14.21 27.39 8.76
CA GLY A 135 13.95 26.91 7.40
C GLY A 135 14.84 25.72 7.01
N ALA A 136 16.12 25.75 7.41
CA ALA A 136 17.02 24.62 7.22
C ALA A 136 16.60 23.38 8.00
N ALA A 137 16.11 23.55 9.24
CA ALA A 137 15.60 22.45 10.06
C ALA A 137 14.33 21.81 9.48
N ASP A 138 13.38 22.62 8.98
CA ASP A 138 12.16 22.11 8.35
C ASP A 138 12.43 21.42 7.00
N PHE A 139 13.38 21.93 6.22
CA PHE A 139 13.84 21.30 4.98
C PHE A 139 14.45 19.92 5.23
N LEU A 140 15.36 19.83 6.22
CA LEU A 140 15.95 18.56 6.63
C LEU A 140 14.89 17.58 7.14
N ARG A 141 13.93 18.04 7.96
CA ARG A 141 12.85 17.21 8.48
C ARG A 141 11.99 16.62 7.37
N ARG A 142 11.59 17.42 6.38
CA ARG A 142 10.79 16.95 5.23
C ARG A 142 11.55 15.99 4.32
N ARG A 143 12.86 16.19 4.15
CA ARG A 143 13.70 15.38 3.25
C ARG A 143 14.19 14.08 3.87
N TYR A 144 14.39 14.03 5.19
CA TYR A 144 14.95 12.88 5.90
C TYR A 144 13.96 12.17 6.85
N ALA A 145 12.70 12.61 6.94
CA ALA A 145 11.67 11.88 7.70
C ALA A 145 11.61 10.40 7.34
N PHE A 146 11.75 10.06 6.05
CA PHE A 146 11.79 8.67 5.59
C PHE A 146 13.02 7.90 6.11
N VAL A 147 14.20 8.52 6.10
CA VAL A 147 15.45 7.89 6.56
C VAL A 147 15.47 7.74 8.08
N LEU A 148 15.01 8.74 8.82
CA LEU A 148 14.93 8.72 10.28
C LEU A 148 13.92 7.68 10.78
N SER A 149 12.78 7.51 10.11
CA SER A 149 11.82 6.44 10.44
C SER A 149 12.43 5.04 10.30
N PHE A 150 13.30 4.82 9.30
CA PHE A 150 13.99 3.53 9.13
C PHE A 150 15.16 3.33 10.11
N VAL A 151 15.90 4.38 10.44
CA VAL A 151 17.06 4.30 11.34
C VAL A 151 16.63 4.19 12.82
N PHE A 152 15.57 4.89 13.23
CA PHE A 152 15.15 4.93 14.64
C PHE A 152 14.07 3.90 15.02
N MET A 153 13.33 3.31 14.07
CA MET A 153 12.44 2.18 14.34
C MET A 153 13.20 0.83 14.38
N GLY A 154 14.48 0.80 13.98
CA GLY A 154 15.31 -0.40 13.88
C GLY A 154 16.13 -0.77 15.13
N SER A 155 16.03 -0.03 16.24
CA SER A 155 16.77 -0.37 17.48
C SER A 155 15.83 -0.64 18.66
N ARG A 156 15.09 -1.74 18.59
CA ARG A 156 14.71 -2.48 19.79
C ARG A 156 15.37 -3.85 19.74
N ASP A 157 16.32 -4.02 20.66
CA ASP A 157 17.04 -5.23 21.07
C ASP A 157 17.92 -6.00 20.07
N LEU A 158 19.22 -5.69 20.11
CA LEU A 158 20.30 -6.66 19.84
C LEU A 158 21.37 -6.68 20.96
N ARG A 159 21.01 -6.34 22.21
CA ARG A 159 21.92 -6.41 23.39
C ARG A 159 21.58 -7.52 24.39
N ARG A 160 20.92 -8.60 23.96
CA ARG A 160 20.76 -9.83 24.74
C ARG A 160 20.92 -11.08 23.86
N ALA A 161 22.10 -11.28 23.27
CA ALA A 161 22.53 -12.58 22.76
C ALA A 161 24.03 -12.55 22.45
N ARG A 162 24.88 -12.52 23.49
CA ARG A 162 26.24 -13.10 23.52
C ARG A 162 26.91 -12.79 24.85
N SER A 163 26.47 -13.51 25.87
CA SER A 163 27.25 -13.84 27.06
C SER A 163 26.63 -15.12 27.61
N ALA A 164 27.04 -16.23 27.00
CA ALA A 164 27.00 -17.60 27.47
C ALA A 164 27.90 -18.42 26.55
#